data_AF-A0A2T2YNP7-F1
#
_entry.id   AF-A0A2T2YNP7-F1
#
_cell.length_a   1.000
_cell.length_b   1.000
_cell.length_c   1.000
_cell.angle_alpha   90.00
_cell.angle_beta   90.00
_cell.angle_gamma   90.00
#
_symmetry.space_group_name_H-M   'P 1'
#
loop_
_entity.id
_entity.type
_entity.pdbx_description
1 polymer ?
#
loop_
_entity_poly.entity_id
_entity_poly.type
_entity_poly.pdbx_seq_one_letter_code
_entity_poly.pdbx_strand_id
1 'polypeptide(L)'
;MRTHIVLTAILVVVGLLYTKKKSLKFWLAVLSLVILANLGTYLARRILKTRNQALPENTHKLSRNTFIASLKENPEVVRAIYTEQGYLAITVANDGQDKHALATYFCDLAKSQDVFISGVKILDSADTKFGRSYAYGTELGEANCH
;
A
#
# COMPACT_ATOMS: atom_id res chain seq x y z
N MET A 1 -27.47 -9.26 17.48
CA MET A 1 -26.72 -9.93 18.58
C MET A 1 -27.61 -10.74 19.54
N ARG A 2 -28.86 -10.33 19.84
CA ARG A 2 -29.72 -11.07 20.80
C ARG A 2 -30.25 -12.42 20.32
N THR A 3 -30.37 -12.65 19.00
CA THR A 3 -30.92 -13.89 18.43
C THR A 3 -30.02 -15.12 18.58
N HIS A 4 -28.69 -14.95 18.57
CA HIS A 4 -27.75 -16.07 18.70
C HIS A 4 -27.70 -16.66 20.11
N ILE A 5 -27.89 -15.84 21.15
CA ILE A 5 -27.83 -16.28 22.55
C ILE A 5 -29.04 -17.16 22.89
N VAL A 6 -30.22 -16.82 22.35
CA VAL A 6 -31.46 -17.57 22.58
C VAL A 6 -31.38 -18.96 21.93
N LEU A 7 -30.83 -19.05 20.72
CA LEU A 7 -30.72 -20.34 20.02
C LEU A 7 -29.77 -21.31 20.73
N THR A 8 -28.65 -20.80 21.27
CA THR A 8 -27.69 -21.61 22.04
C THR A 8 -28.28 -22.12 23.35
N ALA A 9 -29.10 -21.32 24.03
CA ALA A 9 -29.74 -21.73 25.28
C ALA A 9 -30.77 -22.86 25.06
N ILE A 10 -31.57 -22.77 23.99
CA ILE A 10 -32.57 -23.79 23.64
C ILE A 10 -31.89 -25.14 23.32
N LEU A 11 -30.78 -25.13 22.56
CA LEU A 11 -30.04 -26.35 22.22
C LEU A 11 -29.44 -27.04 23.46
N VAL A 12 -28.98 -26.26 24.46
CA VAL A 12 -28.46 -26.82 25.72
C VAL A 12 -29.57 -27.48 26.54
N VAL A 13 -30.76 -26.86 26.62
CA VAL A 13 -31.89 -27.41 27.39
C VAL A 13 -32.46 -28.68 26.73
N VAL A 14 -32.64 -28.67 25.40
CA VAL A 14 -33.06 -29.87 24.65
C VAL A 14 -32.03 -30.99 24.79
N GLY A 15 -30.75 -30.63 24.82
CA GLY A 15 -29.65 -31.55 25.08
C GLY A 15 -29.72 -32.23 26.44
N LEU A 16 -29.96 -31.45 27.50
CA LEU A 16 -30.07 -31.96 28.88
C LEU A 16 -31.26 -32.91 29.04
N LEU A 17 -32.40 -32.63 28.40
CA LEU A 17 -33.59 -33.48 28.45
C LEU A 17 -33.40 -34.85 27.75
N TYR A 18 -32.47 -34.95 26.80
CA TYR A 18 -32.21 -36.18 26.04
C TYR A 18 -31.23 -37.15 26.73
N THR A 19 -30.76 -36.85 27.95
CA THR A 19 -29.71 -37.61 28.66
C THR A 19 -30.18 -38.88 29.39
N LYS A 20 -31.46 -39.25 29.32
CA LYS A 20 -31.88 -40.57 29.80
C LYS A 20 -31.49 -41.65 28.78
N LYS A 21 -30.33 -42.29 29.03
CA LYS A 21 -30.01 -43.67 28.61
C LYS A 21 -29.21 -43.91 27.31
N LYS A 22 -28.41 -42.95 26.82
CA LYS A 22 -27.43 -43.27 25.76
C LYS A 22 -26.08 -42.54 25.91
N SER A 23 -25.07 -43.37 26.15
CA SER A 23 -23.62 -43.20 25.91
C SER A 23 -23.06 -41.77 26.07
N LEU A 24 -22.52 -41.50 27.26
CA LEU A 24 -21.66 -40.35 27.60
C LEU A 24 -20.59 -40.05 26.53
N LYS A 25 -20.15 -41.06 25.77
CA LYS A 25 -19.17 -40.92 24.68
C LYS A 25 -19.68 -40.05 23.52
N PHE A 26 -20.99 -40.05 23.26
CA PHE A 26 -21.59 -39.20 22.22
C PHE A 26 -21.54 -37.72 22.61
N TRP A 27 -21.79 -37.41 23.88
CA TRP A 27 -21.74 -36.05 24.42
C TRP A 27 -20.32 -35.46 24.42
N LEU A 28 -19.30 -36.27 24.70
CA LEU A 28 -17.90 -35.86 24.60
C LEU A 28 -17.50 -35.50 23.16
N ALA A 29 -17.99 -36.24 22.17
CA ALA A 29 -17.74 -35.93 20.76
C ALA A 29 -18.43 -34.63 20.30
N VAL A 30 -19.66 -34.38 20.76
CA VAL A 30 -20.37 -33.13 20.46
C VAL A 30 -19.68 -31.93 21.13
N LEU A 31 -19.23 -32.09 22.38
CA LEU A 31 -18.52 -31.03 23.10
C LEU A 31 -17.20 -30.66 22.42
N SER A 32 -16.43 -31.65 21.94
CA SER A 32 -15.17 -31.37 21.24
C SER A 32 -15.41 -30.62 19.93
N LEU A 33 -16.46 -30.97 19.18
CA LEU A 33 -16.81 -30.32 17.92
C LEU A 33 -17.16 -28.83 18.12
N VAL A 34 -17.89 -28.51 19.19
CA VAL A 34 -18.26 -27.12 19.54
C VAL A 34 -17.03 -26.30 19.92
N ILE A 35 -16.10 -26.88 20.67
CA ILE A 35 -14.85 -26.21 21.05
C ILE A 35 -13.99 -25.90 19.81
N LEU A 36 -13.85 -26.87 18.89
CA LEU A 36 -13.09 -26.67 17.64
C LEU A 36 -13.72 -25.60 16.74
N ALA A 37 -15.05 -25.56 16.61
CA ALA A 37 -15.73 -24.54 15.80
C ALA A 37 -15.55 -23.13 16.38
N ASN A 38 -15.61 -23.00 17.71
CA ASN A 38 -15.44 -21.71 18.38
C ASN A 38 -13.98 -21.22 18.29
N LEU A 39 -13.00 -22.12 18.42
CA LEU A 39 -11.58 -21.79 18.27
C LEU A 39 -11.23 -21.40 16.82
N GLY A 40 -11.78 -22.12 15.82
CA GLY A 40 -11.57 -21.81 14.41
C GLY A 40 -12.10 -20.43 14.01
N THR A 41 -13.30 -20.05 14.49
CA THR A 41 -13.86 -18.71 14.23
C THR A 41 -13.09 -17.60 14.95
N TYR A 42 -12.55 -17.85 16.14
CA TYR A 42 -11.70 -16.89 16.85
C TYR A 42 -10.38 -16.64 16.10
N LEU A 43 -9.71 -17.69 15.63
CA LEU A 43 -8.48 -17.58 14.85
C LEU A 43 -8.72 -16.92 13.48
N ALA A 44 -9.79 -17.28 12.78
CA ALA A 44 -10.15 -16.67 11.50
C ALA A 44 -10.39 -15.15 11.62
N ARG A 45 -11.04 -14.71 12.71
CA ARG A 45 -11.23 -13.26 12.98
C ARG A 45 -9.91 -12.54 13.26
N ARG A 46 -8.95 -13.17 13.94
CA ARG A 46 -7.63 -12.57 14.15
C ARG A 46 -6.85 -12.42 12.85
N ILE A 47 -6.84 -13.45 11.99
CA ILE A 47 -6.13 -13.42 10.71
C ILE A 47 -6.76 -12.40 9.74
N LEU A 48 -8.09 -12.30 9.70
CA LEU A 48 -8.79 -11.30 8.88
C LEU A 48 -8.62 -9.87 9.40
N LYS A 49 -8.52 -9.67 10.72
CA LYS A 49 -8.25 -8.34 11.29
C LYS A 49 -6.84 -7.83 10.94
N THR A 50 -5.86 -8.72 10.81
CA THR A 50 -4.50 -8.36 10.35
C THR A 50 -4.45 -8.07 8.85
N ARG A 51 -5.35 -8.64 8.04
CA ARG A 51 -5.43 -8.38 6.59
C ARG A 51 -6.26 -7.14 6.23
N ASN A 52 -7.24 -6.78 7.05
CA ASN A 52 -8.07 -5.58 6.90
C ASN A 52 -7.60 -4.39 7.74
N GLN A 53 -6.54 -4.53 8.52
CA GLN A 53 -5.67 -3.39 8.81
C GLN A 53 -4.96 -3.06 7.51
N ALA A 54 -5.63 -2.25 6.69
CA ALA A 54 -4.97 -1.36 5.76
C ALA A 54 -3.69 -0.87 6.44
N LEU A 55 -2.55 -1.06 5.76
CA LEU A 55 -1.32 -0.38 6.11
C LEU A 55 -1.70 1.05 6.52
N PRO A 56 -1.25 1.55 7.68
CA PRO A 56 -1.50 2.94 8.00
C PRO A 56 -0.97 3.76 6.81
N GLU A 57 -1.89 4.46 6.14
CA GLU A 57 -1.67 5.35 4.98
C GLU A 57 -0.63 6.46 5.26
N ASN A 58 -0.05 6.47 6.46
CA ASN A 58 0.94 7.41 6.94
C ASN A 58 2.35 6.82 7.12
N THR A 59 2.60 5.54 6.80
CA THR A 59 3.97 4.98 6.82
C THR A 59 4.73 5.10 5.50
N HIS A 60 4.07 5.57 4.42
CA HIS A 60 4.66 5.70 3.08
C HIS A 60 4.86 7.15 2.61
N LYS A 61 4.79 8.13 3.52
CA LYS A 61 5.16 9.51 3.21
C LYS A 61 6.61 9.76 3.63
N LEU A 62 7.56 9.23 2.87
CA LEU A 62 8.73 10.07 2.63
C LEU A 62 8.16 11.33 1.95
N SER A 63 8.26 12.48 2.61
CA SER A 63 7.71 13.73 2.08
C SER A 63 8.25 13.92 0.66
N ARG A 64 7.42 14.28 -0.32
CA ARG A 64 7.87 14.57 -1.71
C ARG A 64 9.06 15.53 -1.71
N ASN A 65 9.13 16.41 -0.71
CA ASN A 65 10.25 17.34 -0.51
C ASN A 65 11.55 16.63 -0.12
N THR A 66 11.47 15.57 0.69
CA THR A 66 12.62 14.71 1.04
C THR A 66 13.13 13.95 -0.18
N PHE A 67 12.23 13.43 -1.01
CA PHE A 67 12.61 12.81 -2.28
C PHE A 67 13.28 13.80 -3.23
N ILE A 68 12.70 14.99 -3.43
CA ILE A 68 13.34 16.05 -4.25
C ILE A 68 14.72 16.43 -3.69
N ALA A 69 14.90 16.43 -2.38
CA ALA A 69 16.19 16.72 -1.76
C ALA A 69 17.23 15.63 -2.07
N SER A 70 16.87 14.35 -2.05
CA SER A 70 17.80 13.26 -2.38
C SER A 70 18.18 13.26 -3.87
N LEU A 71 17.30 13.72 -4.76
CA LEU A 71 17.65 13.87 -6.19
C LEU A 71 18.81 14.85 -6.42
N LYS A 72 18.95 15.87 -5.56
CA LYS A 72 20.06 16.85 -5.66
C LYS A 72 21.41 16.28 -5.25
N GLU A 73 21.44 15.08 -4.67
CA GLU A 73 22.70 14.36 -4.41
C GLU A 73 23.31 13.83 -5.71
N ASN A 74 22.52 13.71 -6.78
CA ASN A 74 23.02 13.37 -8.11
C ASN A 74 23.62 14.63 -8.78
N PRO A 75 24.92 14.62 -9.15
CA PRO A 75 25.61 15.80 -9.66
C PRO A 75 25.08 16.31 -11.01
N GLU A 76 24.36 15.47 -11.77
CA GLU A 76 23.76 15.89 -13.04
C GLU A 76 22.48 16.70 -12.84
N VAL A 77 21.84 16.59 -11.66
CA VAL A 77 20.56 17.25 -11.37
C VAL A 77 20.81 18.67 -10.88
N VAL A 78 20.46 19.65 -11.73
CA VAL A 78 20.53 21.07 -11.38
C VAL A 78 19.35 21.45 -10.49
N ARG A 79 18.15 20.98 -10.83
CA ARG A 79 16.91 21.28 -10.12
C ARG A 79 15.85 20.23 -10.41
N ALA A 80 14.95 20.01 -9.46
CA ALA A 80 13.79 19.14 -9.64
C ALA A 80 12.56 19.75 -8.97
N ILE A 81 11.39 19.58 -9.59
CA ILE A 81 10.09 19.95 -9.02
C ILE A 81 9.06 18.86 -9.29
N TYR A 82 8.03 18.82 -8.45
CA TYR A 82 6.80 18.09 -8.75
C TYR A 82 5.81 19.02 -9.45
N THR A 83 5.19 18.54 -10.52
CA THR A 83 4.10 19.26 -11.18
C THR A 83 2.75 18.88 -10.59
N GLU A 84 1.75 19.73 -10.81
CA GLU A 84 0.35 19.44 -10.41
C GLU A 84 -0.23 18.22 -11.15
N GLN A 85 0.28 17.87 -12.33
CA GLN A 85 -0.13 16.66 -13.07
C GLN A 85 0.49 15.37 -12.52
N GLY A 86 1.29 15.45 -11.44
CA GLY A 86 1.96 14.29 -10.85
C GLY A 86 3.24 13.86 -11.59
N TYR A 87 3.77 14.69 -12.48
CA TYR A 87 5.07 14.46 -13.09
C TYR A 87 6.20 15.02 -12.22
N LEU A 88 7.35 14.37 -12.28
CA LEU A 88 8.61 14.89 -11.77
C LEU A 88 9.38 15.55 -12.91
N ALA A 89 9.53 16.87 -12.84
CA ALA A 89 10.34 17.61 -13.80
C ALA A 89 11.75 17.82 -13.22
N ILE A 90 12.76 17.34 -13.93
CA ILE A 90 14.17 17.42 -13.54
C ILE A 90 14.92 18.18 -14.62
N THR A 91 15.76 19.14 -14.24
CA THR A 91 16.65 19.82 -15.17
C THR A 91 18.08 19.33 -15.03
N VAL A 92 18.71 19.05 -16.17
CA VAL A 92 20.11 18.63 -16.28
C VAL A 92 20.84 19.48 -17.31
N ALA A 93 22.16 19.47 -17.29
CA ALA A 93 22.94 20.08 -18.37
C ALA A 93 22.80 19.26 -19.65
N ASN A 94 22.54 19.92 -20.77
CA ASN A 94 22.45 19.28 -22.07
C ASN A 94 23.84 19.00 -22.63
N ASP A 95 24.16 17.72 -22.76
CA ASP A 95 25.40 17.18 -23.34
C ASP A 95 25.18 16.59 -24.75
N GLY A 96 23.99 16.80 -25.33
CA GLY A 96 23.59 16.25 -26.62
C GLY A 96 23.15 14.78 -26.59
N GLN A 97 23.10 14.14 -25.42
CA GLN A 97 22.63 12.75 -25.28
C GLN A 97 21.14 12.70 -24.93
N ASP A 98 20.47 11.64 -25.40
CA ASP A 98 19.11 11.30 -24.97
C ASP A 98 19.11 10.91 -23.48
N LYS A 99 18.22 11.54 -22.71
CA LYS A 99 18.07 11.34 -21.26
C LYS A 99 16.90 10.42 -20.91
N HIS A 100 16.33 9.68 -21.85
CA HIS A 100 15.28 8.69 -21.59
C HIS A 100 15.68 7.65 -20.53
N ALA A 101 16.89 7.08 -20.62
CA ALA A 101 17.37 6.10 -19.63
C ALA A 101 17.50 6.71 -18.22
N LEU A 102 17.88 7.99 -18.14
CA LEU A 102 17.95 8.73 -16.89
C LEU A 102 16.54 8.99 -16.33
N ALA A 103 15.56 9.32 -17.18
CA ALA A 103 14.16 9.45 -16.79
C ALA A 103 13.62 8.14 -16.19
N THR A 104 13.92 6.99 -16.83
CA THR A 104 13.55 5.66 -16.33
C THR A 104 14.20 5.34 -15.00
N TYR A 105 15.50 5.66 -14.84
CA TYR A 105 16.20 5.51 -13.56
C TYR A 105 15.48 6.26 -12.42
N PHE A 106 15.03 7.49 -12.66
CA PHE A 106 14.31 8.25 -11.65
C PHE A 106 12.90 7.73 -11.36
N CYS A 107 12.22 7.11 -12.35
CA CYS A 107 11.00 6.35 -12.09
C CYS A 107 11.25 5.19 -11.12
N ASP A 108 12.27 4.38 -11.39
CA ASP A 108 12.62 3.24 -10.55
C ASP A 108 13.06 3.68 -9.14
N LEU A 109 13.79 4.79 -9.05
CA LEU A 109 14.19 5.37 -7.77
C LEU A 109 12.97 5.86 -6.98
N ALA A 110 12.02 6.56 -7.61
CA ALA A 110 10.78 6.99 -6.95
C ALA A 110 9.99 5.79 -6.44
N LYS A 111 9.84 4.75 -7.26
CA LYS A 111 9.19 3.49 -6.88
C LYS A 111 9.89 2.79 -5.72
N SER A 112 11.23 2.74 -5.72
CA SER A 112 12.01 2.12 -4.64
C SER A 112 11.86 2.82 -3.29
N GLN A 113 11.54 4.12 -3.30
CA GLN A 113 11.29 4.95 -2.12
C GLN A 113 9.79 5.11 -1.83
N ASP A 114 8.93 4.36 -2.54
CA ASP A 114 7.48 4.42 -2.48
C ASP A 114 6.90 5.84 -2.67
N VAL A 115 7.45 6.55 -3.64
CA VAL A 115 7.00 7.87 -4.06
C VAL A 115 6.20 7.71 -5.36
N PHE A 116 4.91 8.03 -5.31
CA PHE A 116 4.03 7.95 -6.47
C PHE A 116 4.23 9.15 -7.42
N ILE A 117 4.66 8.85 -8.64
CA ILE A 117 4.74 9.78 -9.78
C ILE A 117 4.10 9.15 -11.01
N SER A 118 3.46 9.97 -11.84
CA SER A 118 2.91 9.55 -13.13
C SER A 118 4.02 9.32 -14.16
N GLY A 119 5.06 10.16 -14.11
CA GLY A 119 6.18 10.11 -15.04
C GLY A 119 7.30 11.07 -14.64
N VAL A 120 8.43 10.95 -15.31
CA VAL A 120 9.59 11.82 -15.20
C VAL A 120 9.81 12.53 -16.54
N LYS A 121 10.05 13.84 -16.48
CA LYS A 121 10.46 14.64 -17.65
C LYS A 121 11.78 15.31 -17.36
N ILE A 122 12.77 15.07 -18.21
CA ILE A 122 14.10 15.66 -18.14
C ILE A 122 14.14 16.85 -19.11
N LEU A 123 14.45 18.02 -18.59
CA LEU A 123 14.49 19.27 -19.33
C LEU A 123 15.90 19.87 -19.35
N ASP A 124 16.22 20.65 -20.37
CA ASP A 124 17.49 21.37 -20.46
C ASP A 124 17.55 22.51 -19.44
N SER A 125 18.52 22.46 -18.54
CA SER A 125 18.74 23.52 -17.54
C SER A 125 18.99 24.91 -18.14
N ALA A 126 19.47 25.01 -19.39
CA ALA A 126 19.78 26.28 -20.03
C ALA A 126 18.55 27.11 -20.38
N ASP A 127 17.43 26.46 -20.73
CA ASP A 127 16.21 27.14 -21.19
C ASP A 127 14.96 26.86 -20.31
N THR A 128 15.08 25.97 -19.32
CA THR A 128 13.94 25.60 -18.48
C THR A 128 13.45 26.76 -17.62
N LYS A 129 12.14 26.97 -17.68
CA LYS A 129 11.41 27.91 -16.84
C LYS A 129 10.51 27.17 -15.87
N PHE A 130 10.63 27.53 -14.59
CA PHE A 130 9.84 26.96 -13.51
C PHE A 130 8.72 27.91 -13.09
N GLY A 131 7.49 27.41 -13.15
CA GLY A 131 6.34 27.99 -12.47
C GLY A 131 6.16 27.42 -11.06
N ARG A 132 5.04 27.76 -10.40
CA ARG A 132 4.71 27.20 -9.08
C ARG A 132 4.44 25.69 -9.12
N SER A 133 3.91 25.20 -10.25
CA SER A 133 3.42 23.83 -10.37
C SER A 133 3.66 23.21 -11.76
N TYR A 134 4.52 23.85 -12.56
CA TYR A 134 4.84 23.42 -13.91
C TYR A 134 6.28 23.78 -14.24
N ALA A 135 6.88 23.01 -15.15
CA ALA A 135 8.17 23.32 -15.76
C ALA A 135 8.04 23.09 -17.27
N TYR A 136 8.67 23.96 -18.05
CA TYR A 136 8.71 23.86 -19.50
C TYR A 136 10.08 24.31 -20.00
N GLY A 137 10.52 23.72 -21.09
CA GLY A 137 11.85 23.91 -21.68
C GLY A 137 12.07 22.86 -22.77
N THR A 138 13.28 22.79 -23.29
CA THR A 138 13.65 21.72 -24.23
C THR A 138 13.65 20.39 -23.49
N GLU A 139 12.87 19.44 -23.99
CA GLU A 139 12.82 18.09 -23.45
C GLU A 139 14.01 17.28 -23.94
N LEU A 140 14.76 16.71 -23.00
CA LEU A 140 15.90 15.84 -23.27
C LEU A 140 15.55 14.36 -23.12
N GLY A 141 14.43 14.06 -22.46
CA GLY A 141 13.88 12.71 -22.34
C GLY A 141 12.69 12.66 -21.40
N GLU A 142 11.86 11.64 -21.54
CA GLU A 142 10.71 11.39 -20.67
C GLU A 142 10.52 9.90 -20.42
N ALA A 143 9.94 9.54 -19.27
CA ALA A 143 9.54 8.17 -18.96
C ALA A 143 8.21 8.18 -18.21
N ASN A 144 7.33 7.24 -18.54
CA ASN A 144 6.12 6.97 -17.76
C ASN A 144 6.46 5.94 -16.68
N CYS A 145 6.04 6.20 -15.44
CA CYS A 145 6.38 5.34 -14.30
C CYS A 145 5.28 4.30 -13.97
N HIS A 146 4.33 4.12 -14.90
CA HIS A 146 3.20 3.18 -14.79
C HIS A 146 3.50 1.83 -15.41
#